data_AF-A0A7V3RS71-F1
#
_entry.id   AF-A0A7V3RS71-F1
#
_cell.length_a   1.000
_cell.length_b   1.000
_cell.length_c   1.000
_cell.angle_alpha   90.00
_cell.angle_beta   90.00
_cell.angle_gamma   90.00
#
_symmetry.space_group_name_H-M   'P 1'
#
loop_
_entity.id
_entity.type
_entity.pdbx_description
1 polymer ?
#
loop_
_entity_poly.entity_id
_entity_poly.type
_entity_poly.pdbx_seq_one_letter_code
_entity_poly.pdbx_strand_id
1 'polypeptide(L)'
;MRSTSFIQKYSPSPRVFFTSLPGPTRKRLPSPYCYRLTYCNPQPRKPGCVLLWEVYGGRQEYQVALEREPTGNLRWHCTCADAVYRGATTLHFCKHIRGLRSLDRQPLAE
;
A
#
# COMPACT_ATOMS: atom_id res chain seq x y z
N MET A 1 28.01 3.34 -29.24
CA MET A 1 27.30 4.47 -28.58
C MET A 1 26.59 3.93 -27.34
N ARG A 2 27.11 4.20 -26.14
CA ARG A 2 26.52 3.74 -24.86
C ARG A 2 25.47 4.75 -24.44
N SER A 3 24.19 4.38 -24.51
CA SER A 3 23.08 5.20 -24.03
C SER A 3 23.13 5.26 -22.51
N THR A 4 23.65 6.35 -21.98
CA THR A 4 23.58 6.70 -20.56
C THR A 4 22.14 7.01 -20.22
N SER A 5 21.43 5.99 -19.76
CA SER A 5 20.11 6.12 -19.16
C SER A 5 20.26 6.93 -17.88
N PHE A 6 19.87 8.21 -17.90
CA PHE A 6 19.74 9.01 -16.69
C PHE A 6 18.69 8.35 -15.79
N ILE A 7 19.14 7.62 -14.77
CA ILE A 7 18.28 7.20 -13.66
C ILE A 7 17.97 8.49 -12.90
N GLN A 8 16.85 9.10 -13.25
CA GLN A 8 16.29 10.22 -12.51
C GLN A 8 16.02 9.73 -11.09
N LYS A 9 16.92 10.10 -10.16
CA LYS A 9 16.76 9.91 -8.71
C LYS A 9 15.61 10.81 -8.25
N TYR A 10 14.37 10.38 -8.50
CA TYR A 10 13.25 10.87 -7.73
C TYR A 10 13.51 10.39 -6.30
N SER A 11 13.94 11.28 -5.41
CA SER A 11 13.71 11.09 -3.98
C SER A 11 12.22 11.37 -3.79
N PRO A 12 11.34 10.36 -3.67
CA PRO A 12 9.98 10.67 -3.28
C PRO A 12 10.08 11.24 -1.86
N SER A 13 9.57 12.46 -1.67
CA SER A 13 9.23 12.87 -0.31
C SER A 13 8.39 11.75 0.32
N PRO A 14 8.67 11.34 1.56
CA PRO A 14 7.92 10.26 2.17
C PRO A 14 6.45 10.66 2.23
N ARG A 15 5.64 10.04 1.37
CA ARG A 15 4.19 10.26 1.35
C ARG A 15 3.61 9.49 2.51
N VAL A 16 3.21 10.22 3.54
CA VAL A 16 2.58 9.69 4.74
C VAL A 16 1.09 10.03 4.71
N PHE A 17 0.25 9.02 4.92
CA PHE A 17 -1.19 9.20 5.01
C PHE A 17 -1.72 8.67 6.33
N PHE A 18 -2.72 9.34 6.88
CA PHE A 18 -3.40 8.91 8.08
C PHE A 18 -4.87 8.62 7.79
N THR A 19 -5.42 7.59 8.42
CA THR A 19 -6.85 7.31 8.38
C THR A 19 -7.32 6.63 9.65
N SER A 20 -8.57 6.86 10.03
CA SER A 20 -9.21 6.21 11.17
C SER A 20 -9.81 4.88 10.73
N LEU A 21 -9.36 3.78 11.31
CA LEU A 21 -9.84 2.43 11.00
C LEU A 21 -10.31 1.73 12.27
N PRO A 22 -11.14 0.67 12.17
CA PRO A 22 -11.43 -0.18 13.31
C PRO A 22 -10.14 -0.66 13.98
N GLY A 23 -10.00 -0.44 15.28
CA GLY A 23 -8.77 -0.70 16.03
C GLY A 23 -8.36 -2.19 16.05
N PRO A 24 -7.14 -2.48 16.52
CA PRO A 24 -6.60 -3.85 16.55
C PRO A 24 -7.18 -4.73 17.67
N THR A 25 -7.84 -4.13 18.65
CA THR A 25 -8.43 -4.83 19.81
C THR A 25 -9.77 -5.46 19.45
N ARG A 26 -10.26 -6.40 20.28
CA ARG A 26 -11.56 -7.06 20.08
C ARG A 26 -12.72 -6.08 20.00
N LYS A 27 -12.64 -4.96 20.73
CA LYS A 27 -13.66 -3.89 20.74
C LYS A 27 -13.72 -3.11 19.42
N ARG A 28 -12.66 -3.17 18.59
CA ARG A 28 -12.57 -2.50 17.28
C ARG A 28 -12.88 -1.00 17.32
N LEU A 29 -12.62 -0.35 18.46
CA LEU A 29 -12.78 1.11 18.59
C LEU A 29 -11.95 1.81 17.51
N PRO A 30 -12.45 2.87 16.87
CA PRO A 30 -11.70 3.62 15.88
C PRO A 30 -10.32 4.04 16.42
N SER A 31 -9.29 3.85 15.60
CA SER A 31 -7.89 4.13 15.96
C SER A 31 -7.19 4.73 14.75
N PRO A 32 -6.24 5.66 14.94
CA PRO A 32 -5.42 6.15 13.85
C PRO A 32 -4.53 5.03 13.30
N TYR A 33 -4.43 4.98 11.97
CA TYR A 33 -3.45 4.19 11.24
C TYR A 33 -2.64 5.12 10.34
N CYS A 34 -1.34 4.86 10.24
CA CYS A 34 -0.40 5.62 9.43
C CYS A 34 0.12 4.73 8.30
N TYR A 35 0.12 5.24 7.07
CA TYR A 35 0.66 4.59 5.88
C TYR A 35 1.85 5.41 5.41
N ARG A 36 3.04 4.81 5.42
CA ARG A 36 4.28 5.44 4.95
C ARG A 36 4.71 4.78 3.65
N LEU A 37 4.69 5.51 2.54
CA LEU A 37 5.23 5.00 1.27
C LEU A 37 6.75 4.82 1.41
N THR A 38 7.23 3.59 1.25
CA THR A 38 8.66 3.24 1.37
C THR A 38 9.29 2.84 0.06
N TYR A 39 8.50 2.44 -0.94
CA TYR A 39 8.99 2.10 -2.26
C TYR A 39 8.02 2.54 -3.36
N CYS A 40 8.59 3.06 -4.44
CA CYS A 40 7.89 3.35 -5.69
C CYS A 40 8.76 2.89 -6.86
N ASN A 41 8.21 2.06 -7.73
CA ASN A 41 8.92 1.55 -8.90
C ASN A 41 9.04 2.66 -9.97
N PRO A 42 10.25 3.03 -10.41
CA PRO A 42 10.43 4.04 -11.44
C PRO A 42 9.91 3.60 -12.82
N GLN A 43 9.60 2.32 -13.00
CA GLN A 43 9.10 1.73 -14.23
C GLN A 43 7.67 1.18 -14.04
N PRO A 44 6.65 2.06 -13.92
CA PRO A 44 5.30 1.69 -13.46
C PRO A 44 4.53 0.74 -14.39
N ARG A 45 5.05 0.50 -15.60
CA ARG A 45 4.47 -0.42 -16.60
C ARG A 45 5.10 -1.81 -16.58
N LYS A 46 6.22 -2.01 -15.86
CA LYS A 46 6.82 -3.34 -15.75
C LYS A 46 6.08 -4.20 -14.72
N PRO A 47 5.96 -5.52 -14.96
CA PRO A 47 5.46 -6.44 -13.95
C PRO A 47 6.32 -6.41 -12.68
N GLY A 48 5.70 -6.69 -11.54
CA GLY A 48 6.32 -6.70 -10.21
C GLY A 48 5.74 -5.65 -9.27
N CYS A 49 6.44 -5.38 -8.17
CA CYS A 49 6.02 -4.39 -7.19
C CYS A 49 6.01 -2.98 -7.80
N VAL A 50 4.90 -2.27 -7.65
CA VAL A 50 4.70 -0.89 -8.12
C VAL A 50 4.87 0.09 -6.96
N LEU A 51 4.21 -0.20 -5.83
CA LEU A 51 4.26 0.63 -4.63
C LEU A 51 4.29 -0.27 -3.38
N LEU A 52 5.00 0.17 -2.35
CA LEU A 52 5.00 -0.46 -1.02
C LEU A 52 4.80 0.60 0.06
N TRP A 53 3.89 0.31 0.98
CA TRP A 53 3.67 1.10 2.18
C TRP A 53 3.91 0.26 3.42
N GLU A 54 4.54 0.86 4.43
CA GLU A 54 4.47 0.38 5.81
C GLU A 54 3.22 0.95 6.49
N VAL A 55 2.61 0.14 7.34
CA VAL A 55 1.35 0.45 8.03
C VAL A 55 1.54 0.32 9.54
N TYR A 56 1.34 1.42 10.25
CA TYR A 56 1.44 1.54 11.71
C TYR A 56 0.07 1.74 12.35
N GLY A 57 -0.04 1.47 13.67
CA GLY A 57 -1.29 1.57 14.46
C GLY A 57 -2.01 0.23 14.67
N GLY A 58 -1.48 -0.86 14.11
CA GLY A 58 -1.94 -2.22 14.31
C GLY A 58 -1.43 -2.88 15.60
N ARG A 59 -1.61 -4.20 15.72
CA ARG A 59 -0.93 -4.99 16.79
C ARG A 59 0.57 -5.10 16.53
N GLN A 60 0.94 -5.05 15.26
CA GLN A 60 2.30 -5.09 14.74
C GLN A 60 2.33 -4.20 13.50
N GLU A 61 3.53 -3.93 13.00
CA GLU A 61 3.70 -3.29 11.70
C GLU A 61 3.26 -4.23 10.59
N TYR A 62 2.55 -3.67 9.61
CA TYR A 62 2.15 -4.40 8.41
C TYR A 62 2.73 -3.70 7.18
N GLN A 63 2.69 -4.41 6.06
CA GLN A 63 3.00 -3.85 4.75
C GLN A 63 1.79 -3.99 3.84
N VAL A 64 1.60 -3.01 2.97
CA VAL A 64 0.66 -3.07 1.85
C VAL A 64 1.47 -2.91 0.58
N ALA A 65 1.33 -3.85 -0.35
CA ALA A 65 1.99 -3.81 -1.65
C ALA A 65 0.93 -3.70 -2.76
N LEU A 66 1.25 -2.92 -3.78
CA LEU A 66 0.55 -2.91 -5.05
C LEU A 66 1.48 -3.52 -6.09
N GLU A 67 1.07 -4.64 -6.68
CA GLU A 67 1.84 -5.35 -7.69
C GLU A 67 1.16 -5.26 -9.05
N ARG A 68 1.96 -5.24 -10.10
CA ARG A 68 1.50 -5.38 -11.48
C ARG A 68 1.80 -6.78 -11.98
N GLU A 69 0.77 -7.48 -12.41
CA GLU A 69 0.88 -8.79 -13.03
C GLU A 69 1.41 -8.68 -14.47
N PRO A 70 1.94 -9.77 -15.06
CA PRO A 70 2.38 -9.79 -16.46
C PRO A 70 1.31 -9.35 -17.47
N THR A 71 0.04 -9.59 -17.16
CA THR A 71 -1.13 -9.16 -17.95
C THR A 71 -1.41 -7.67 -17.86
N GLY A 72 -0.71 -6.95 -16.98
CA GLY A 72 -0.92 -5.53 -16.71
C GLY A 72 -1.92 -5.25 -15.58
N ASN A 73 -2.63 -6.26 -15.07
CA ASN A 73 -3.55 -6.10 -13.95
C ASN A 73 -2.82 -5.67 -12.68
N LEU A 74 -3.53 -4.94 -11.82
CA LEU A 74 -3.02 -4.51 -10.51
C LEU A 74 -3.60 -5.38 -9.40
N ARG A 75 -2.72 -5.85 -8.51
CA ARG A 75 -3.09 -6.70 -7.38
C ARG A 75 -2.61 -6.10 -6.06
N TRP A 76 -3.49 -6.09 -5.07
CA TRP A 76 -3.20 -5.57 -3.74
C TRP A 76 -2.87 -6.71 -2.79
N HIS A 77 -1.84 -6.53 -1.98
CA HIS A 77 -1.41 -7.45 -0.95
C HIS A 77 -1.26 -6.72 0.37
N CYS A 78 -1.59 -7.38 1.49
CA CYS A 78 -1.32 -6.86 2.81
C CYS A 78 -0.83 -7.99 3.71
N THR A 79 0.18 -7.72 4.54
CA THR A 79 0.76 -8.73 5.45
C THR A 79 -0.04 -8.90 6.75
N CYS A 80 -1.15 -8.18 6.93
CA CYS A 80 -1.98 -8.37 8.11
C CYS A 80 -2.67 -9.73 8.09
N ALA A 81 -2.90 -10.31 9.27
CA ALA A 81 -3.50 -11.64 9.42
C ALA A 81 -4.83 -11.79 8.65
N ASP A 82 -5.70 -10.77 8.68
CA ASP A 82 -6.98 -10.81 7.96
C ASP A 82 -6.82 -10.96 6.44
N ALA A 83 -5.80 -10.30 5.86
CA ALA A 83 -5.49 -10.43 4.44
C ALA A 83 -4.87 -11.79 4.12
N VAL A 84 -3.93 -12.27 4.94
CA VAL A 84 -3.25 -13.56 4.74
C VAL A 84 -4.23 -14.73 4.83
N TYR A 85 -5.06 -14.78 5.87
CA TYR A 85 -5.96 -15.91 6.10
C TYR A 85 -7.17 -15.94 5.15
N ARG A 86 -7.69 -14.78 4.73
CA ARG A 86 -8.88 -14.73 3.84
C ARG A 86 -8.53 -14.55 2.36
N GLY A 87 -7.38 -13.95 2.05
CA GLY A 87 -6.96 -13.66 0.68
C GLY A 87 -6.48 -14.89 -0.10
N ALA A 88 -6.25 -16.02 0.58
CA ALA A 88 -5.85 -17.27 -0.08
C ALA A 88 -7.00 -17.95 -0.84
N THR A 89 -8.25 -17.77 -0.38
CA THR A 89 -9.40 -18.51 -0.92
C THR A 89 -10.35 -17.63 -1.73
N THR A 90 -10.30 -16.31 -1.56
CA THR A 90 -11.23 -15.36 -2.21
C THR A 90 -10.57 -14.01 -2.44
N LEU A 91 -11.12 -13.20 -3.35
CA LEU A 91 -10.72 -11.80 -3.52
C LEU A 91 -11.15 -10.99 -2.28
N HIS A 92 -10.29 -10.93 -1.27
CA HIS A 92 -10.55 -10.23 -0.01
C HIS A 92 -9.66 -9.01 0.15
N PHE A 93 -10.27 -7.85 0.42
CA PHE A 93 -9.56 -6.67 0.88
C PHE A 93 -9.75 -6.49 2.38
N CYS A 94 -8.65 -6.56 3.13
CA CYS A 94 -8.65 -6.25 4.55
C CYS A 94 -8.94 -4.76 4.77
N LYS A 95 -9.18 -4.39 6.05
CA LYS A 95 -9.44 -3.00 6.43
C LYS A 95 -8.32 -2.03 6.00
N HIS A 96 -7.06 -2.49 5.95
CA HIS A 96 -5.93 -1.63 5.58
C HIS A 96 -5.93 -1.28 4.09
N ILE A 97 -6.17 -2.27 3.22
CA ILE A 97 -6.29 -2.03 1.77
C ILE A 97 -7.50 -1.13 1.48
N ARG A 98 -8.63 -1.39 2.14
CA ARG A 98 -9.84 -0.54 2.01
C ARG A 98 -9.56 0.90 2.43
N GLY A 99 -8.89 1.08 3.58
CA GLY A 99 -8.49 2.38 4.09
C GLY A 99 -7.59 3.13 3.12
N LEU A 100 -6.51 2.50 2.64
CA LEU A 100 -5.59 3.13 1.69
C LEU A 100 -6.26 3.50 0.36
N ARG A 101 -7.12 2.63 -0.18
CA ARG A 101 -7.88 2.92 -1.41
C ARG A 101 -8.90 4.05 -1.24
N SER A 102 -9.37 4.30 -0.01
CA SER A 102 -10.27 5.42 0.26
C SER A 102 -9.56 6.77 0.29
N LEU A 103 -8.26 6.77 0.64
CA LEU A 103 -7.41 7.96 0.66
C LEU A 103 -7.05 8.44 -0.75
N ASP A 104 -6.84 7.50 -1.67
CA ASP A 104 -6.57 7.77 -3.10
C ASP A 104 -7.76 8.44 -3.84
N ARG A 105 -8.93 8.52 -3.20
CA ARG A 105 -10.13 9.18 -3.73
C ARG A 105 -10.34 10.60 -3.20
N GLN A 106 -9.49 11.08 -2.29
CA GLN A 106 -9.55 12.47 -1.82
C GLN A 106 -8.66 13.32 -2.73
N PRO A 107 -9.18 14.37 -3.40
CA PRO A 107 -8.30 15.36 -4.00
C PRO A 107 -7.45 15.94 -2.87
N LEU A 108 -6.14 15.97 -3.06
CA LEU A 108 -5.25 16.72 -2.18
C LEU A 108 -5.76 18.17 -2.23
N ALA A 109 -6.37 18.64 -1.14
CA ALA A 109 -6.66 20.05 -1.00
C ALA A 109 -5.32 20.80 -1.08
N GLU A 110 -5.29 21.79 -1.96
CA GLU A 110 -4.14 22.66 -2.27
C GLU A 110 -3.65 23.43 -1.04
#